data_AF-A0A5B8M3Z2-F1
#
_entry.id   AF-A0A5B8M3Z2-F1
#
_cell.length_a   1.000
_cell.length_b   1.000
_cell.length_c   1.000
_cell.angle_alpha   90.00
_cell.angle_beta   90.00
_cell.angle_gamma   90.00
#
_symmetry.space_group_name_H-M   'P 1'
#
loop_
_entity.id
_entity.type
_entity.pdbx_description
1 polymer ?
#
loop_
_entity_poly.entity_id
_entity_poly.type
_entity_poly.pdbx_seq_one_letter_code
_entity_poly.pdbx_strand_id
1 'polypeptide(L)'
;MIDPACKEHTLSTSDHAFNPPLVDYVADSLYQLPGIEAVALGGSRAQGTHHAESDWDIAVYYRDDFDPQSIRNLGWPGRISELGAWSPIFNGGGKLTVDGQTIDVHYRDLHLIDRIHEDACRGEYSVERLLFHQAGLPSYILLAELGINVTLRGSLPHWEYPQMLRRRAPGVWREWADLTLDYAQEGHARHGRTAQCAGLLSEGACYAAHAILAHRGEWVTNEKQLLTKAGLRWVDEVVAGLGRDPQGLMRATVDMRERLADLMVAEGIPAGRRNSDSEESVGEGSRVQVVRNVRAAGVIDCHRDGQVPDDVTRLLATVPEWFGIPEANAEYVAAAATMETWTVRDDTGRVVGVTLVDRHFPHVAEIHLTVVDRSRHGTGIGTAMLRAVESDARATGVRLLEVKTLGASHSDAGYARTRHFYRKFGFLPLEETDLWGDASPCLIMVKPLD
;
A
#
# COMPACT_ATOMS: atom_id res chain seq x y z
N MET A 1 9.97 -63.39 -43.46
CA MET A 1 10.46 -63.96 -42.19
C MET A 1 11.45 -62.95 -41.62
N ILE A 2 11.46 -62.74 -40.29
CA ILE A 2 11.94 -61.57 -39.50
C ILE A 2 10.74 -60.63 -39.19
N ASP A 3 9.95 -60.89 -38.15
CA ASP A 3 10.11 -60.69 -36.68
C ASP A 3 9.74 -59.24 -36.22
N PRO A 4 8.61 -59.06 -35.49
CA PRO A 4 8.13 -57.77 -35.00
C PRO A 4 8.62 -57.46 -33.57
N ALA A 5 9.76 -56.79 -33.43
CA ALA A 5 10.18 -56.25 -32.13
C ALA A 5 11.03 -54.98 -32.29
N CYS A 6 10.37 -53.87 -32.64
CA CYS A 6 10.74 -52.50 -32.23
C CYS A 6 9.69 -51.55 -32.79
N LYS A 7 8.50 -51.52 -32.16
CA LYS A 7 7.60 -50.38 -32.36
C LYS A 7 7.94 -49.35 -31.30
N GLU A 8 8.43 -48.22 -31.81
CA GLU A 8 8.39 -46.92 -31.17
C GLU A 8 7.14 -46.78 -30.30
N HIS A 9 7.34 -46.63 -28.99
CA HIS A 9 6.30 -46.05 -28.16
C HIS A 9 6.23 -44.57 -28.52
N THR A 10 5.30 -44.27 -29.42
CA THR A 10 4.72 -42.94 -29.59
C THR A 10 4.18 -42.51 -28.22
N LEU A 11 4.95 -41.68 -27.51
CA LEU A 11 4.47 -41.03 -26.30
C LEU A 11 3.33 -40.10 -26.70
N SER A 12 2.14 -40.50 -26.27
CA SER A 12 0.89 -39.75 -26.38
C SER A 12 1.07 -38.37 -25.74
N THR A 13 1.09 -37.34 -26.57
CA THR A 13 0.96 -35.94 -26.19
C THR A 13 -0.48 -35.66 -25.75
N SER A 14 -0.79 -36.00 -24.51
CA SER A 14 -2.08 -35.66 -23.90
C SER A 14 -1.98 -35.76 -22.37
N ASP A 15 -1.21 -34.86 -21.74
CA ASP A 15 -1.31 -34.54 -20.31
C ASP A 15 -0.47 -33.29 -19.96
N HIS A 16 -0.70 -32.17 -20.67
CA HIS A 16 -0.09 -30.86 -20.32
C HIS A 16 -0.79 -30.16 -19.14
N ALA A 17 -1.75 -30.82 -18.48
CA ALA A 17 -2.62 -30.19 -17.47
C ALA A 17 -2.04 -30.15 -16.05
N PHE A 18 -0.95 -30.87 -15.80
CA PHE A 18 -0.24 -30.84 -14.52
C PHE A 18 1.24 -31.13 -14.81
N ASN A 19 2.12 -30.14 -14.68
CA ASN A 19 3.56 -30.38 -14.77
C ASN A 19 4.21 -30.12 -13.40
N PRO A 20 4.02 -31.01 -12.40
CA PRO A 20 4.77 -30.94 -11.13
C PRO A 20 6.26 -30.68 -11.34
N PRO A 21 6.93 -31.31 -12.33
CA PRO A 21 8.34 -31.03 -12.61
C PRO A 21 8.66 -29.55 -12.85
N LEU A 22 7.81 -28.81 -13.58
CA LEU A 22 8.04 -27.39 -13.85
C LEU A 22 7.88 -26.55 -12.58
N VAL A 23 6.80 -26.79 -11.83
CA VAL A 23 6.50 -26.02 -10.61
C VAL A 23 7.54 -26.27 -9.55
N ASP A 24 7.95 -27.52 -9.37
CA ASP A 24 9.02 -27.88 -8.46
C ASP A 24 10.36 -27.25 -8.89
N TYR A 25 10.70 -27.31 -10.18
CA TYR A 25 11.90 -26.65 -10.70
C TYR A 25 11.91 -25.14 -10.43
N VAL A 26 10.79 -24.45 -10.71
CA VAL A 26 10.67 -23.00 -10.48
C VAL A 26 10.75 -22.71 -8.98
N ALA A 27 10.03 -23.46 -8.15
CA ALA A 27 10.03 -23.25 -6.71
C ALA A 27 11.38 -23.52 -6.07
N ASP A 28 12.07 -24.60 -6.47
CA ASP A 28 13.43 -24.91 -6.02
C ASP A 28 14.42 -23.82 -6.43
N SER A 29 14.37 -23.37 -7.68
CA SER A 29 15.26 -22.33 -8.19
C SER A 29 15.08 -21.01 -7.46
N LEU A 30 13.82 -20.61 -7.18
CA LEU A 30 13.51 -19.39 -6.44
C LEU A 30 13.87 -19.51 -4.95
N TYR A 31 13.64 -20.66 -4.33
CA TYR A 31 13.91 -20.89 -2.91
C TYR A 31 15.40 -20.85 -2.57
N GLN A 32 16.28 -21.19 -3.51
CA GLN A 32 17.73 -21.10 -3.32
C GLN A 32 18.30 -19.68 -3.43
N LEU A 33 17.47 -18.68 -3.77
CA LEU A 33 17.93 -17.29 -3.88
C LEU A 33 18.15 -16.65 -2.50
N PRO A 34 19.16 -15.78 -2.36
CA PRO A 34 19.41 -15.07 -1.10
C PRO A 34 18.18 -14.27 -0.60
N GLY A 35 17.92 -14.35 0.71
CA GLY A 35 16.83 -13.64 1.37
C GLY A 35 15.45 -14.29 1.25
N ILE A 36 15.26 -15.30 0.40
CA ILE A 36 13.98 -16.01 0.26
C ILE A 36 13.82 -17.03 1.38
N GLU A 37 12.72 -16.90 2.15
CA GLU A 37 12.37 -17.81 3.25
C GLU A 37 11.31 -18.84 2.85
N ALA A 38 10.49 -18.53 1.83
CA ALA A 38 9.48 -19.45 1.32
C ALA A 38 9.03 -19.09 -0.10
N VAL A 39 8.45 -20.08 -0.78
CA VAL A 39 7.83 -19.94 -2.09
C VAL A 39 6.44 -20.58 -2.04
N ALA A 40 5.42 -19.90 -2.54
CA ALA A 40 4.06 -20.42 -2.57
C ALA A 40 3.41 -20.26 -3.95
N LEU A 41 2.56 -21.23 -4.29
CA LEU A 41 1.66 -21.18 -5.43
C LEU A 41 0.39 -20.44 -5.05
N GLY A 42 -0.01 -19.48 -5.86
CA GLY A 42 -1.24 -18.72 -5.69
C GLY A 42 -2.24 -18.90 -6.82
N GLY A 43 -3.13 -17.91 -6.92
CA GLY A 43 -4.01 -17.74 -8.07
C GLY A 43 -5.05 -18.85 -8.25
N SER A 44 -5.44 -19.05 -9.50
CA SER A 44 -6.49 -20.02 -9.87
C SER A 44 -6.04 -21.47 -9.63
N ARG A 45 -4.73 -21.73 -9.71
CA ARG A 45 -4.16 -23.07 -9.52
C ARG A 45 -4.16 -23.49 -8.06
N ALA A 46 -3.78 -22.61 -7.14
CA ALA A 46 -3.90 -22.86 -5.70
C ALA A 46 -5.36 -23.12 -5.27
N GLN A 47 -6.31 -22.44 -5.92
CA GLN A 47 -7.74 -22.56 -5.63
C GLN A 47 -8.46 -23.68 -6.41
N GLY A 48 -7.78 -24.41 -7.30
CA GLY A 48 -8.39 -25.44 -8.13
C GLY A 48 -9.42 -24.94 -9.15
N THR A 49 -9.36 -23.65 -9.53
CA THR A 49 -10.28 -22.99 -10.49
C THR A 49 -9.62 -22.66 -11.83
N HIS A 50 -8.42 -23.17 -12.07
CA HIS A 50 -7.64 -22.92 -13.27
C HIS A 50 -8.19 -23.64 -14.51
N HIS A 51 -7.83 -23.12 -15.67
CA HIS A 51 -7.98 -23.77 -16.98
C HIS A 51 -6.60 -24.00 -17.62
N ALA A 52 -6.57 -24.67 -18.78
CA ALA A 52 -5.31 -25.05 -19.44
C ALA A 52 -4.39 -23.84 -19.72
N GLU A 53 -4.96 -22.70 -20.10
CA GLU A 53 -4.24 -21.46 -20.39
C GLU A 53 -3.95 -20.57 -19.17
N SER A 54 -4.32 -20.99 -17.95
CA SER A 54 -4.05 -20.17 -16.76
C SER A 54 -2.55 -20.08 -16.50
N ASP A 55 -2.10 -18.87 -16.19
CA ASP A 55 -0.75 -18.59 -15.73
C ASP A 55 -0.45 -19.25 -14.37
N TRP A 56 0.83 -19.26 -14.01
CA TRP A 56 1.32 -19.74 -12.73
C TRP A 56 1.67 -18.55 -11.84
N ASP A 57 0.80 -18.25 -10.89
CA ASP A 57 1.09 -17.25 -9.86
C ASP A 57 2.01 -17.83 -8.78
N ILE A 58 3.24 -17.37 -8.69
CA ILE A 58 4.23 -17.79 -7.69
C ILE A 58 4.62 -16.59 -6.84
N ALA A 59 4.45 -16.69 -5.53
CA ALA A 59 4.93 -15.67 -4.59
C ALA A 59 6.24 -16.13 -3.94
N VAL A 60 7.25 -15.26 -3.95
CA VAL A 60 8.45 -15.40 -3.13
C VAL A 60 8.30 -14.55 -1.88
N TYR A 61 8.53 -15.17 -0.73
CA TYR A 61 8.44 -14.53 0.58
C TYR A 61 9.84 -14.37 1.13
N TYR A 62 10.18 -13.16 1.52
CA TYR A 62 11.54 -12.81 1.85
C TYR A 62 11.63 -11.96 3.12
N ARG A 63 12.82 -11.98 3.72
CA ARG A 63 13.27 -10.99 4.70
C ARG A 63 14.61 -10.42 4.27
N ASP A 64 14.82 -9.16 4.65
CA ASP A 64 16.10 -8.48 4.54
C ASP A 64 16.64 -8.46 3.09
N ASP A 65 17.77 -9.10 2.83
CA ASP A 65 18.66 -8.86 1.67
C ASP A 65 18.19 -9.50 0.33
N PHE A 66 16.88 -9.61 0.09
CA PHE A 66 16.38 -10.03 -1.21
C PHE A 66 16.58 -8.94 -2.28
N ASP A 67 17.20 -9.33 -3.39
CA ASP A 67 17.42 -8.48 -4.56
C ASP A 67 16.74 -9.10 -5.79
N PRO A 68 15.79 -8.42 -6.46
CA PRO A 68 15.17 -8.89 -7.70
C PRO A 68 16.18 -9.24 -8.83
N GLN A 69 17.40 -8.70 -8.78
CA GLN A 69 18.48 -9.09 -9.70
C GLN A 69 18.84 -10.58 -9.57
N SER A 70 18.69 -11.18 -8.39
CA SER A 70 18.91 -12.61 -8.17
C SER A 70 17.97 -13.48 -9.03
N ILE A 71 16.72 -13.07 -9.21
CA ILE A 71 15.76 -13.73 -10.13
C ILE A 71 16.19 -13.53 -11.58
N ARG A 72 16.62 -12.32 -11.97
CA ARG A 72 17.10 -12.05 -13.34
C ARG A 72 18.31 -12.91 -13.71
N ASN A 73 19.19 -13.17 -12.75
CA ASN A 73 20.37 -14.00 -12.93
C ASN A 73 20.05 -15.49 -13.18
N LEU A 74 18.83 -15.95 -12.92
CA LEU A 74 18.36 -17.28 -13.33
C LEU A 74 18.25 -17.41 -14.86
N GLY A 75 18.22 -16.29 -15.60
CA GLY A 75 18.24 -16.28 -17.06
C GLY A 75 16.89 -16.59 -17.72
N TRP A 76 15.80 -16.65 -16.96
CA TRP A 76 14.47 -16.86 -17.50
C TRP A 76 14.01 -15.61 -18.30
N PRO A 77 13.58 -15.76 -19.57
CA PRO A 77 13.11 -14.63 -20.37
C PRO A 77 11.90 -13.93 -19.73
N GLY A 78 11.92 -12.60 -19.66
CA GLY A 78 10.78 -11.84 -19.15
C GLY A 78 11.19 -10.52 -18.53
N ARG A 79 10.27 -9.93 -17.75
CA ARG A 79 10.48 -8.66 -17.04
C ARG A 79 10.06 -8.79 -15.60
N ILE A 80 10.93 -8.32 -14.72
CA ILE A 80 10.83 -8.35 -13.26
C ILE A 80 11.12 -6.93 -12.78
N SER A 81 10.24 -6.39 -11.94
CA SER A 81 10.36 -5.04 -11.41
C SER A 81 11.41 -4.93 -10.30
N GLU A 82 11.78 -3.71 -9.94
CA GLU A 82 12.44 -3.44 -8.66
C GLU A 82 11.46 -3.62 -7.49
N LEU A 83 11.99 -3.68 -6.26
CA LEU A 83 11.18 -3.64 -5.04
C LEU A 83 10.44 -2.30 -4.93
N GLY A 84 9.17 -2.36 -4.55
CA GLY A 84 8.29 -1.21 -4.35
C GLY A 84 7.79 -0.55 -5.64
N ALA A 85 8.11 -1.10 -6.81
CA ALA A 85 7.75 -0.52 -8.10
C ALA A 85 6.23 -0.51 -8.38
N TRP A 86 5.44 -1.37 -7.74
CA TRP A 86 3.98 -1.44 -7.95
C TRP A 86 3.20 -0.65 -6.90
N SER A 87 3.39 -0.96 -5.63
CA SER A 87 2.80 -0.22 -4.50
C SER A 87 3.51 -0.60 -3.18
N PRO A 88 3.35 0.17 -2.10
CA PRO A 88 3.86 -0.22 -0.79
C PRO A 88 3.33 -1.57 -0.28
N ILE A 89 2.11 -1.98 -0.66
CA ILE A 89 1.50 -3.27 -0.26
C ILE A 89 1.90 -4.41 -1.22
N PHE A 90 1.65 -4.27 -2.52
CA PHE A 90 1.93 -5.35 -3.48
C PHE A 90 3.41 -5.46 -3.87
N ASN A 91 4.22 -4.48 -3.47
CA ASN A 91 5.67 -4.42 -3.62
C ASN A 91 6.12 -4.39 -5.09
N GLY A 92 6.23 -5.56 -5.71
CA GLY A 92 6.70 -5.73 -7.07
C GLY A 92 6.57 -7.17 -7.53
N GLY A 93 7.03 -7.41 -8.75
CA GLY A 93 6.92 -8.71 -9.39
C GLY A 93 7.18 -8.66 -10.89
N GLY A 94 6.72 -9.68 -11.59
CA GLY A 94 6.64 -9.65 -13.03
C GLY A 94 6.54 -11.02 -13.67
N LYS A 95 6.45 -11.02 -14.99
CA LYS A 95 6.18 -12.20 -15.80
C LYS A 95 7.46 -12.73 -16.42
N LEU A 96 7.71 -14.00 -16.19
CA LEU A 96 8.83 -14.78 -16.72
C LEU A 96 8.30 -15.95 -17.55
N THR A 97 9.13 -16.44 -18.47
CA THR A 97 8.84 -17.63 -19.27
C THR A 97 9.81 -18.74 -18.88
N VAL A 98 9.28 -19.87 -18.42
CA VAL A 98 10.06 -21.06 -18.05
C VAL A 98 9.47 -22.25 -18.80
N ASP A 99 10.27 -22.97 -19.59
CA ASP A 99 9.84 -24.07 -20.46
C ASP A 99 8.59 -23.75 -21.31
N GLY A 100 8.53 -22.52 -21.84
CA GLY A 100 7.41 -22.05 -22.67
C GLY A 100 6.12 -21.72 -21.91
N GLN A 101 6.12 -21.78 -20.57
CA GLN A 101 5.00 -21.40 -19.72
C GLN A 101 5.24 -20.04 -19.06
N THR A 102 4.17 -19.27 -18.88
CA THR A 102 4.22 -17.97 -18.19
C THR A 102 4.11 -18.16 -16.68
N ILE A 103 5.11 -17.66 -15.96
CA ILE A 103 5.17 -17.59 -14.50
C ILE A 103 5.02 -16.13 -14.09
N ASP A 104 3.99 -15.80 -13.31
CA ASP A 104 3.84 -14.49 -12.68
C ASP A 104 4.43 -14.53 -11.27
N VAL A 105 5.55 -13.83 -11.06
CA VAL A 105 6.28 -13.85 -9.79
C VAL A 105 5.95 -12.61 -8.97
N HIS A 106 5.57 -12.80 -7.71
CA HIS A 106 5.24 -11.74 -6.77
C HIS A 106 6.22 -11.67 -5.60
N TYR A 107 6.63 -10.47 -5.17
CA TYR A 107 7.50 -10.28 -4.01
C TYR A 107 6.69 -9.98 -2.76
N ARG A 108 6.96 -10.70 -1.67
CA ARG A 108 6.26 -10.53 -0.39
C ARG A 108 7.25 -10.33 0.76
N ASP A 109 7.30 -9.10 1.27
CA ASP A 109 8.10 -8.75 2.45
C ASP A 109 7.42 -9.32 3.70
N LEU A 110 8.05 -10.30 4.34
CA LEU A 110 7.52 -10.93 5.54
C LEU A 110 7.48 -9.97 6.74
N HIS A 111 8.38 -8.98 6.82
CA HIS A 111 8.32 -7.96 7.87
C HIS A 111 7.11 -7.04 7.71
N LEU A 112 6.69 -6.76 6.48
CA LEU A 112 5.46 -6.02 6.21
C LEU A 112 4.23 -6.86 6.55
N ILE A 113 4.23 -8.13 6.17
CA ILE A 113 3.14 -9.06 6.46
C ILE A 113 2.92 -9.22 7.96
N ASP A 114 3.99 -9.34 8.75
CA ASP A 114 3.90 -9.43 10.22
C ASP A 114 3.22 -8.19 10.81
N ARG A 115 3.63 -6.98 10.37
CA ARG A 115 2.99 -5.72 10.80
C ARG A 115 1.51 -5.65 10.40
N ILE A 116 1.18 -6.03 9.16
CA ILE A 116 -0.21 -6.07 8.68
C ILE A 116 -1.05 -7.05 9.50
N HIS A 117 -0.48 -8.18 9.91
CA HIS A 117 -1.16 -9.12 10.78
C HIS A 117 -1.44 -8.52 12.17
N GLU A 118 -0.45 -7.85 12.77
CA GLU A 118 -0.61 -7.15 14.05
C GLU A 118 -1.70 -6.07 13.97
N ASP A 119 -1.70 -5.26 12.90
CA ASP A 119 -2.72 -4.25 12.64
C ASP A 119 -4.11 -4.89 12.49
N ALA A 120 -4.22 -5.95 11.69
CA ALA A 120 -5.47 -6.68 11.48
C ALA A 120 -5.99 -7.30 12.79
N CYS A 121 -5.11 -7.76 13.68
CA CYS A 121 -5.49 -8.24 15.02
C CYS A 121 -6.08 -7.14 15.90
N ARG A 122 -5.73 -5.87 15.66
CA ARG A 122 -6.37 -4.68 16.27
C ARG A 122 -7.56 -4.16 15.45
N GLY A 123 -7.87 -4.80 14.33
CA GLY A 123 -8.91 -4.41 13.37
C GLY A 123 -8.58 -3.12 12.64
N GLU A 124 -7.29 -2.83 12.50
CA GLU A 124 -6.73 -1.71 11.75
C GLU A 124 -6.28 -2.22 10.38
N TYR A 125 -6.47 -1.40 9.34
CA TYR A 125 -6.00 -1.67 8.00
C TYR A 125 -5.98 -0.38 7.19
N SER A 126 -5.14 -0.34 6.16
CA SER A 126 -5.14 0.72 5.15
C SER A 126 -5.76 0.21 3.86
N VAL A 127 -6.20 1.12 2.99
CA VAL A 127 -6.67 0.79 1.64
C VAL A 127 -5.89 1.64 0.64
N GLU A 128 -5.16 0.98 -0.26
CA GLU A 128 -4.40 1.66 -1.30
C GLU A 128 -5.18 1.69 -2.62
N ARG A 129 -5.08 2.81 -3.34
CA ARG A 129 -5.53 2.84 -4.73
C ARG A 129 -4.46 2.22 -5.60
N LEU A 130 -4.79 1.11 -6.23
CA LEU A 130 -4.04 0.55 -7.34
C LEU A 130 -4.92 0.59 -8.58
N LEU A 131 -4.33 0.84 -9.75
CA LEU A 131 -5.04 0.68 -11.02
C LEU A 131 -5.73 -0.69 -11.03
N PHE A 132 -6.85 -0.84 -11.73
CA PHE A 132 -7.62 -2.10 -11.86
C PHE A 132 -8.19 -2.74 -10.57
N HIS A 133 -8.04 -2.12 -9.39
CA HIS A 133 -8.81 -2.45 -8.17
C HIS A 133 -9.81 -1.34 -7.86
N GLN A 134 -11.08 -1.57 -8.17
CA GLN A 134 -12.16 -0.61 -8.09
C GLN A 134 -12.43 -0.12 -6.67
N ALA A 135 -12.50 -1.01 -5.67
CA ALA A 135 -12.62 -0.62 -4.26
C ALA A 135 -11.27 -0.22 -3.62
N GLY A 136 -10.17 -0.41 -4.33
CA GLY A 136 -8.82 -0.35 -3.77
C GLY A 136 -8.43 -1.65 -3.06
N LEU A 137 -7.19 -1.65 -2.56
CA LEU A 137 -6.52 -2.80 -1.98
C LEU A 137 -6.41 -2.67 -0.46
N PRO A 138 -7.22 -3.42 0.32
CA PRO A 138 -6.98 -3.49 1.75
C PRO A 138 -5.64 -4.14 2.07
N SER A 139 -4.88 -3.60 3.02
CA SER A 139 -3.58 -4.13 3.41
C SER A 139 -3.63 -5.62 3.80
N TYR A 140 -4.72 -6.05 4.44
CA TYR A 140 -4.94 -7.44 4.83
C TYR A 140 -5.09 -8.43 3.64
N ILE A 141 -5.05 -7.96 2.40
CA ILE A 141 -5.02 -8.84 1.22
C ILE A 141 -3.78 -9.74 1.20
N LEU A 142 -2.66 -9.32 1.78
CA LEU A 142 -1.48 -10.19 1.91
C LEU A 142 -1.72 -11.36 2.89
N LEU A 143 -2.58 -11.16 3.89
CA LEU A 143 -3.03 -12.23 4.78
C LEU A 143 -3.99 -13.18 4.05
N ALA A 144 -4.85 -12.62 3.18
CA ALA A 144 -5.73 -13.40 2.32
C ALA A 144 -4.93 -14.29 1.35
N GLU A 145 -3.83 -13.79 0.79
CA GLU A 145 -2.91 -14.57 -0.04
C GLU A 145 -2.30 -15.72 0.76
N LEU A 146 -1.79 -15.48 1.98
CA LEU A 146 -1.26 -16.55 2.84
C LEU A 146 -2.32 -17.58 3.25
N GLY A 147 -3.58 -17.16 3.40
CA GLY A 147 -4.69 -18.06 3.69
C GLY A 147 -5.13 -18.93 2.51
N ILE A 148 -4.79 -18.57 1.28
CA ILE A 148 -5.25 -19.23 0.04
C ILE A 148 -4.10 -19.95 -0.69
N ASN A 149 -2.89 -19.41 -0.64
CA ASN A 149 -1.75 -19.95 -1.35
C ASN A 149 -1.30 -21.30 -0.76
N VAL A 150 -0.76 -22.14 -1.63
CA VAL A 150 -0.15 -23.43 -1.26
C VAL A 150 1.35 -23.24 -1.15
N THR A 151 1.90 -23.34 0.06
CA THR A 151 3.35 -23.29 0.28
C THR A 151 4.03 -24.46 -0.42
N LEU A 152 4.95 -24.15 -1.35
CA LEU A 152 5.73 -25.13 -2.11
C LEU A 152 7.08 -25.44 -1.46
N ARG A 153 7.72 -24.41 -0.89
CA ARG A 153 9.03 -24.49 -0.21
C ARG A 153 9.05 -23.54 1.00
N GLY A 154 9.85 -23.87 2.00
CA GLY A 154 9.94 -23.12 3.25
C GLY A 154 8.74 -23.32 4.17
N SER A 155 8.57 -22.41 5.12
CA SER A 155 7.46 -22.39 6.08
C SER A 155 6.88 -20.99 6.12
N LEU A 156 5.55 -20.89 6.00
CA LEU A 156 4.83 -19.62 6.04
C LEU A 156 3.84 -19.61 7.20
N PRO A 157 3.60 -18.44 7.83
CA PRO A 157 2.57 -18.32 8.82
C PRO A 157 1.21 -18.56 8.19
N HIS A 158 0.33 -19.24 8.93
CA HIS A 158 -1.07 -19.40 8.58
C HIS A 158 -1.92 -18.83 9.72
N TRP A 159 -2.78 -17.88 9.38
CA TRP A 159 -3.62 -17.19 10.35
C TRP A 159 -5.10 -17.36 10.00
N GLU A 160 -5.91 -17.62 11.02
CA GLU A 160 -7.35 -17.46 10.90
C GLU A 160 -7.70 -15.98 10.65
N TYR A 161 -8.89 -15.73 10.12
CA TYR A 161 -9.37 -14.36 9.90
C TYR A 161 -9.43 -13.59 11.23
N PRO A 162 -8.66 -12.49 11.41
CA PRO A 162 -8.56 -11.83 12.70
C PRO A 162 -9.91 -11.33 13.22
N GLN A 163 -10.24 -11.68 14.46
CA GLN A 163 -11.56 -11.41 15.02
C GLN A 163 -11.89 -9.91 15.08
N MET A 164 -10.90 -9.06 15.39
CA MET A 164 -11.13 -7.62 15.45
C MET A 164 -11.32 -7.01 14.06
N LEU A 165 -10.59 -7.49 13.04
CA LEU A 165 -10.81 -7.11 11.65
C LEU A 165 -12.23 -7.47 11.20
N ARG A 166 -12.69 -8.70 11.51
CA ARG A 166 -14.05 -9.17 11.21
C ARG A 166 -15.13 -8.31 11.87
N ARG A 167 -14.84 -7.74 13.05
CA ARG A 167 -15.77 -6.86 13.77
C ARG A 167 -15.78 -5.43 13.22
N ARG A 168 -14.63 -4.88 12.83
CA ARG A 168 -14.48 -3.45 12.47
C ARG A 168 -14.61 -3.17 10.98
N ALA A 169 -13.97 -3.97 10.13
CA ALA A 169 -13.93 -3.72 8.70
C ALA A 169 -15.31 -3.62 8.04
N PRO A 170 -16.31 -4.46 8.39
CA PRO A 170 -17.64 -4.37 7.76
C PRO A 170 -18.32 -3.01 7.90
N GLY A 171 -18.19 -2.38 9.07
CA GLY A 171 -18.80 -1.07 9.32
C GLY A 171 -18.17 0.04 8.47
N VAL A 172 -16.84 0.02 8.32
CA VAL A 172 -16.10 1.00 7.51
C VAL A 172 -16.44 0.83 6.02
N TRP A 173 -16.41 -0.39 5.51
CA TRP A 173 -16.77 -0.67 4.12
C TRP A 173 -18.22 -0.31 3.81
N ARG A 174 -19.14 -0.58 4.75
CA ARG A 174 -20.54 -0.16 4.62
C ARG A 174 -20.67 1.36 4.53
N GLU A 175 -19.99 2.11 5.39
CA GLU A 175 -20.01 3.57 5.35
C GLU A 175 -19.55 4.12 3.99
N TRP A 176 -18.51 3.51 3.41
CA TRP A 176 -18.05 3.89 2.07
C TRP A 176 -19.06 3.54 0.98
N ALA A 177 -19.71 2.38 1.08
CA ALA A 177 -20.79 2.01 0.17
C ALA A 177 -21.94 3.04 0.24
N ASP A 178 -22.39 3.37 1.46
CA ASP A 178 -23.50 4.30 1.69
C ASP A 178 -23.17 5.69 1.12
N LEU A 179 -21.99 6.25 1.44
CA LEU A 179 -21.54 7.56 0.94
C LEU A 179 -21.38 7.60 -0.59
N THR A 180 -20.82 6.54 -1.17
CA THR A 180 -20.59 6.44 -2.62
C THR A 180 -21.90 6.38 -3.38
N LEU A 181 -22.86 5.61 -2.89
CA LEU A 181 -24.17 5.48 -3.50
C LEU A 181 -25.03 6.74 -3.30
N ASP A 182 -24.91 7.42 -2.15
CA ASP A 182 -25.48 8.74 -1.93
C ASP A 182 -24.96 9.75 -2.97
N TYR A 183 -23.65 9.78 -3.20
CA TYR A 183 -23.05 10.68 -4.18
C TYR A 183 -23.41 10.30 -5.63
N ALA A 184 -23.55 9.00 -5.94
CA ALA A 184 -24.08 8.53 -7.22
C ALA A 184 -25.47 9.10 -7.49
N GLN A 185 -26.35 9.06 -6.49
CA GLN A 185 -27.72 9.58 -6.56
C GLN A 185 -27.74 11.10 -6.70
N GLU A 186 -27.12 11.80 -5.76
CA GLU A 186 -27.24 13.25 -5.62
C GLU A 186 -26.37 14.03 -6.60
N GLY A 187 -25.14 13.56 -6.85
CA GLY A 187 -24.18 14.23 -7.72
C GLY A 187 -24.30 13.88 -9.21
N HIS A 188 -24.91 12.73 -9.54
CA HIS A 188 -24.91 12.21 -10.91
C HIS A 188 -26.28 11.78 -11.43
N ALA A 189 -27.03 10.96 -10.70
CA ALA A 189 -28.32 10.44 -11.15
C ALA A 189 -29.34 11.58 -11.37
N ARG A 190 -29.46 12.50 -10.41
CA ARG A 190 -30.28 13.72 -10.49
C ARG A 190 -30.01 14.58 -11.74
N HIS A 191 -28.82 14.46 -12.32
CA HIS A 191 -28.37 15.24 -13.45
C HIS A 191 -28.30 14.44 -14.76
N GLY A 192 -28.79 13.20 -14.81
CA GLY A 192 -28.76 12.38 -16.03
C GLY A 192 -27.35 11.91 -16.42
N ARG A 193 -26.39 11.90 -15.49
CA ARG A 193 -24.98 11.57 -15.75
C ARG A 193 -24.75 10.06 -15.64
N THR A 194 -25.25 9.31 -16.62
CA THR A 194 -25.29 7.84 -16.60
C THR A 194 -23.92 7.20 -16.35
N ALA A 195 -22.85 7.65 -17.01
CA ALA A 195 -21.54 7.02 -16.90
C ALA A 195 -20.95 7.13 -15.49
N GLN A 196 -20.99 8.32 -14.90
CA GLN A 196 -20.53 8.54 -13.53
C GLN A 196 -21.41 7.81 -12.52
N CYS A 197 -22.74 7.82 -12.73
CA CYS A 197 -23.67 7.07 -11.90
C CYS A 197 -23.35 5.57 -11.94
N ALA A 198 -23.18 4.97 -13.12
CA ALA A 198 -22.87 3.55 -13.28
C ALA A 198 -21.56 3.18 -12.58
N GLY A 199 -20.52 4.01 -12.72
CA GLY A 199 -19.23 3.81 -12.08
C GLY A 199 -19.32 3.77 -10.55
N LEU A 200 -20.02 4.75 -9.95
CA LEU A 200 -20.19 4.83 -8.50
C LEU A 200 -21.13 3.75 -7.95
N LEU A 201 -22.15 3.34 -8.70
CA LEU A 201 -22.99 2.19 -8.33
C LEU A 201 -22.15 0.91 -8.25
N SER A 202 -21.34 0.65 -9.26
CA SER A 202 -20.43 -0.50 -9.28
C SER A 202 -19.39 -0.42 -8.17
N GLU A 203 -18.85 0.76 -7.85
CA GLU A 203 -17.86 0.95 -6.78
C GLU A 203 -18.49 0.73 -5.40
N GLY A 204 -19.67 1.30 -5.17
CA GLY A 204 -20.45 1.08 -3.95
C GLY A 204 -20.81 -0.40 -3.73
N ALA A 205 -21.09 -1.14 -4.80
CA ALA A 205 -21.27 -2.60 -4.71
C ALA A 205 -19.99 -3.34 -4.28
N CYS A 206 -18.81 -2.93 -4.78
CA CYS A 206 -17.54 -3.52 -4.36
C CYS A 206 -17.28 -3.26 -2.86
N TYR A 207 -17.58 -2.05 -2.37
CA TYR A 207 -17.51 -1.76 -0.93
C TYR A 207 -18.48 -2.62 -0.11
N ALA A 208 -19.74 -2.74 -0.53
CA ALA A 208 -20.70 -3.63 0.13
C ALA A 208 -20.24 -5.09 0.12
N ALA A 209 -19.64 -5.57 -0.97
CA ALA A 209 -19.07 -6.92 -1.05
C ALA A 209 -17.93 -7.12 -0.04
N HIS A 210 -17.02 -6.15 0.08
CA HIS A 210 -15.98 -6.19 1.12
C HIS A 210 -16.57 -6.21 2.53
N ALA A 211 -17.64 -5.45 2.77
CA ALA A 211 -18.33 -5.47 4.06
C ALA A 211 -18.86 -6.86 4.41
N ILE A 212 -19.58 -7.49 3.46
CA ILE A 212 -20.15 -8.84 3.60
C ILE A 212 -19.07 -9.88 3.84
N LEU A 213 -18.04 -9.92 2.99
CA LEU A 213 -17.01 -10.96 3.08
C LEU A 213 -16.12 -10.78 4.32
N ALA A 214 -15.82 -9.55 4.71
CA ALA A 214 -15.15 -9.29 5.98
C ALA A 214 -16.00 -9.74 7.18
N HIS A 215 -17.33 -9.56 7.13
CA HIS A 215 -18.25 -10.00 8.18
C HIS A 215 -18.33 -11.53 8.28
N ARG A 216 -18.26 -12.22 7.14
CA ARG A 216 -18.19 -13.69 7.09
C ARG A 216 -16.82 -14.23 7.52
N GLY A 217 -15.78 -13.39 7.49
CA GLY A 217 -14.40 -13.81 7.72
C GLY A 217 -13.82 -14.56 6.54
N GLU A 218 -14.26 -14.21 5.32
CA GLU A 218 -13.83 -14.85 4.07
C GLU A 218 -12.74 -14.05 3.38
N TRP A 219 -11.67 -14.74 2.99
CA TRP A 219 -10.54 -14.13 2.30
C TRP A 219 -10.82 -13.84 0.81
N VAL A 220 -10.33 -12.69 0.36
CA VAL A 220 -10.40 -12.23 -1.04
C VAL A 220 -9.03 -11.70 -1.44
N THR A 221 -8.49 -12.20 -2.55
CA THR A 221 -7.16 -11.83 -3.07
C THR A 221 -7.23 -10.99 -4.34
N ASN A 222 -8.42 -10.79 -4.91
CA ASN A 222 -8.67 -9.94 -6.07
C ASN A 222 -10.18 -9.68 -6.24
N GLU A 223 -10.52 -8.75 -7.13
CA GLU A 223 -11.92 -8.37 -7.37
C GLU A 223 -12.68 -9.26 -8.37
N LYS A 224 -11.99 -10.18 -9.08
CA LYS A 224 -12.59 -10.98 -10.17
C LYS A 224 -13.84 -11.74 -9.70
N GLN A 225 -13.82 -12.24 -8.46
CA GLN A 225 -14.91 -12.98 -7.85
C GLN A 225 -15.57 -12.25 -6.67
N LEU A 226 -15.24 -10.98 -6.43
CA LEU A 226 -15.70 -10.24 -5.24
C LEU A 226 -17.23 -10.19 -5.15
N LEU A 227 -17.89 -9.69 -6.21
CA LEU A 227 -19.35 -9.63 -6.26
C LEU A 227 -20.00 -11.01 -6.27
N THR A 228 -19.36 -12.02 -6.89
CA THR A 228 -19.86 -13.40 -6.91
C THR A 228 -19.90 -13.98 -5.50
N LYS A 229 -18.78 -13.91 -4.76
CA LYS A 229 -18.66 -14.43 -3.39
C LYS A 229 -19.62 -13.72 -2.42
N ALA A 230 -19.82 -12.42 -2.61
CA ALA A 230 -20.77 -11.64 -1.81
C ALA A 230 -22.24 -11.83 -2.22
N GLY A 231 -22.56 -12.55 -3.30
CA GLY A 231 -23.93 -12.75 -3.77
C GLY A 231 -24.55 -11.51 -4.44
N LEU A 232 -23.72 -10.63 -5.02
CA LEU A 232 -24.11 -9.33 -5.55
C LEU A 232 -24.14 -9.26 -7.09
N ARG A 233 -24.18 -10.40 -7.80
CA ARG A 233 -24.17 -10.41 -9.28
C ARG A 233 -25.40 -9.80 -9.94
N TRP A 234 -26.48 -9.59 -9.19
CA TRP A 234 -27.64 -8.82 -9.65
C TRP A 234 -27.31 -7.36 -9.99
N VAL A 235 -26.17 -6.83 -9.52
CA VAL A 235 -25.69 -5.48 -9.89
C VAL A 235 -25.43 -5.36 -11.40
N ASP A 236 -25.07 -6.47 -12.07
CA ASP A 236 -24.85 -6.49 -13.51
C ASP A 236 -26.13 -6.08 -14.28
N GLU A 237 -27.29 -6.54 -13.80
CA GLU A 237 -28.61 -6.20 -14.38
C GLU A 237 -28.97 -4.73 -14.14
N VAL A 238 -28.65 -4.20 -12.95
CA VAL A 238 -28.87 -2.78 -12.62
C VAL A 238 -28.08 -1.90 -13.56
N VAL A 239 -26.78 -2.17 -13.72
CA VAL A 239 -25.88 -1.39 -14.57
C VAL A 239 -26.29 -1.50 -16.05
N ALA A 240 -26.64 -2.70 -16.52
CA ALA A 240 -27.11 -2.92 -17.89
C ALA A 240 -28.44 -2.21 -18.19
N GLY A 241 -29.29 -2.01 -17.18
CA GLY A 241 -30.59 -1.36 -17.30
C GLY A 241 -30.56 0.18 -17.23
N LEU A 242 -29.41 0.81 -16.98
CA LEU A 242 -29.35 2.27 -16.79
C LEU A 242 -29.64 3.04 -18.09
N GLY A 243 -30.62 3.94 -18.02
CA GLY A 243 -30.96 4.89 -19.08
C GLY A 243 -30.25 6.24 -18.94
N ARG A 244 -30.68 7.22 -19.76
CA ARG A 244 -30.25 8.63 -19.67
C ARG A 244 -31.23 9.52 -18.90
N ASP A 245 -32.40 8.99 -18.56
CA ASP A 245 -33.44 9.71 -17.85
C ASP A 245 -33.05 9.87 -16.36
N PRO A 246 -32.98 11.10 -15.83
CA PRO A 246 -32.64 11.35 -14.43
C PRO A 246 -33.56 10.62 -13.44
N GLN A 247 -34.87 10.53 -13.72
CA GLN A 247 -35.80 9.85 -12.81
C GLN A 247 -35.57 8.33 -12.81
N GLY A 248 -35.27 7.73 -13.96
CA GLY A 248 -34.82 6.35 -14.09
C GLY A 248 -33.54 6.07 -13.31
N LEU A 249 -32.53 6.93 -13.44
CA LEU A 249 -31.28 6.81 -12.70
C LEU A 249 -31.50 6.92 -11.19
N MET A 250 -32.29 7.91 -10.73
CA MET A 250 -32.59 8.09 -9.31
C MET A 250 -33.28 6.86 -8.71
N ARG A 251 -34.25 6.27 -9.43
CA ARG A 251 -34.91 5.03 -8.99
C ARG A 251 -33.90 3.88 -8.89
N ALA A 252 -33.09 3.66 -9.92
CA ALA A 252 -32.06 2.62 -9.88
C ALA A 252 -31.07 2.80 -8.71
N THR A 253 -30.67 4.03 -8.40
CA THR A 253 -29.80 4.30 -7.25
C THR A 253 -30.48 4.01 -5.91
N VAL A 254 -31.75 4.41 -5.74
CA VAL A 254 -32.50 4.15 -4.50
C VAL A 254 -32.72 2.65 -4.32
N ASP A 255 -33.20 1.96 -5.35
CA ASP A 255 -33.48 0.52 -5.31
C ASP A 255 -32.21 -0.28 -4.96
N MET A 256 -31.07 0.09 -5.57
CA MET A 256 -29.79 -0.56 -5.30
C MET A 256 -29.31 -0.31 -3.87
N ARG A 257 -29.45 0.91 -3.35
CA ARG A 257 -29.10 1.26 -1.97
C ARG A 257 -29.92 0.49 -0.96
N GLU A 258 -31.25 0.48 -1.13
CA GLU A 258 -32.16 -0.25 -0.24
C GLU A 258 -31.83 -1.74 -0.26
N ARG A 259 -31.67 -2.34 -1.44
CA ARG A 259 -31.33 -3.76 -1.58
C ARG A 259 -29.99 -4.11 -0.93
N LEU A 260 -28.95 -3.29 -1.12
CA LEU A 260 -27.64 -3.52 -0.46
C LEU A 260 -27.74 -3.35 1.05
N ALA A 261 -28.47 -2.33 1.53
CA ALA A 261 -28.67 -2.10 2.95
C ALA A 261 -29.41 -3.27 3.62
N ASP A 262 -30.48 -3.75 3.00
CA ASP A 262 -31.26 -4.91 3.48
C ASP A 262 -30.41 -6.17 3.53
N LEU A 263 -29.62 -6.44 2.47
CA LEU A 263 -28.70 -7.56 2.45
C LEU A 263 -27.66 -7.48 3.57
N MET A 264 -27.01 -6.31 3.76
CA MET A 264 -26.03 -6.13 4.82
C MET A 264 -26.64 -6.28 6.22
N VAL A 265 -27.87 -5.77 6.44
CA VAL A 265 -28.58 -5.95 7.71
C VAL A 265 -28.95 -7.43 7.92
N ALA A 266 -29.42 -8.13 6.89
CA ALA A 266 -29.73 -9.56 6.96
C ALA A 266 -28.48 -10.41 7.25
N GLU A 267 -27.30 -10.00 6.76
CA GLU A 267 -26.01 -10.61 7.10
C GLU A 267 -25.58 -10.34 8.55
N GLY A 268 -26.21 -9.40 9.26
CA GLY A 268 -25.83 -9.02 10.63
C GLY A 268 -24.87 -7.82 10.71
N ILE A 269 -24.70 -7.08 9.61
CA ILE A 269 -23.92 -5.84 9.59
C ILE A 269 -24.87 -4.68 9.94
N PRO A 270 -24.70 -4.02 11.12
CA PRO A 270 -25.65 -3.04 11.61
C PRO A 270 -25.72 -1.80 10.71
N ALA A 271 -26.89 -1.14 10.73
CA ALA A 271 -27.12 0.14 10.05
C ALA A 271 -26.08 1.19 10.48
N GLY A 272 -25.49 1.90 9.53
CA GLY A 272 -24.71 3.10 9.81
C GLY A 272 -25.57 4.13 10.55
N ARG A 273 -24.97 4.94 11.43
CA ARG A 273 -25.70 6.05 12.06
C ARG A 273 -26.08 7.04 10.97
N ARG A 274 -27.37 7.39 10.84
CA ARG A 274 -27.82 8.45 9.93
C ARG A 274 -27.33 9.81 10.45
N ASN A 275 -26.81 10.66 9.57
CA ASN A 275 -26.45 12.06 9.87
C ASN A 275 -27.66 12.97 10.22
N SER A 276 -28.88 12.43 10.28
CA SER A 276 -30.11 13.18 10.55
C SER A 276 -30.28 13.62 12.01
N ASP A 277 -29.41 13.18 12.93
CA ASP A 277 -29.49 13.54 14.36
C ASP A 277 -28.63 14.77 14.72
N SER A 278 -28.07 15.47 13.71
CA SER A 278 -27.15 16.62 13.90
C SER A 278 -27.55 17.89 13.13
N GLU A 279 -28.81 18.03 12.71
CA GLU A 279 -29.33 19.23 12.02
C GLU A 279 -30.01 20.24 12.95
N GLU A 280 -29.31 20.72 13.99
CA GLU A 280 -29.62 22.03 14.58
C GLU A 280 -28.39 22.94 14.52
N SER A 281 -28.54 24.01 13.71
CA SER A 281 -27.67 25.19 13.54
C SER A 281 -26.53 25.13 12.50
N VAL A 282 -26.86 25.31 11.21
CA VAL A 282 -25.96 26.05 10.29
C VAL A 282 -26.79 26.90 9.33
N GLY A 283 -26.61 28.22 9.40
CA GLY A 283 -27.19 29.19 8.48
C GLY A 283 -26.57 29.12 7.08
N GLU A 284 -27.34 29.58 6.09
CA GLU A 284 -27.00 29.59 4.66
C GLU A 284 -25.63 30.23 4.38
N GLY A 285 -24.68 29.40 3.91
CA GLY A 285 -23.39 29.88 3.45
C GLY A 285 -22.27 28.85 3.48
N SER A 286 -22.49 27.60 3.05
CA SER A 286 -21.42 26.62 2.82
C SER A 286 -21.92 25.44 1.98
N ARG A 287 -21.88 25.58 0.66
CA ARG A 287 -21.97 24.46 -0.29
C ARG A 287 -20.60 24.32 -0.96
N VAL A 288 -19.74 23.50 -0.33
CA VAL A 288 -18.61 22.68 -0.84
C VAL A 288 -17.70 22.45 0.36
N GLN A 289 -18.06 21.49 1.21
CA GLN A 289 -17.18 20.94 2.24
C GLN A 289 -17.78 19.62 2.76
N VAL A 290 -17.69 18.55 1.97
CA VAL A 290 -17.87 17.18 2.47
C VAL A 290 -16.87 16.28 1.77
N VAL A 291 -15.63 16.33 2.23
CA VAL A 291 -14.72 15.17 2.32
C VAL A 291 -13.93 15.36 3.61
N ARG A 292 -14.59 15.21 4.76
CA ARG A 292 -13.92 14.98 6.04
C ARG A 292 -14.74 13.96 6.81
N ASN A 293 -14.05 12.98 7.35
CA ASN A 293 -14.52 11.84 8.15
C ASN A 293 -14.96 10.61 7.36
N VAL A 294 -13.96 9.93 6.81
CA VAL A 294 -13.68 8.55 7.23
C VAL A 294 -12.26 8.57 7.80
N ARG A 295 -12.04 8.05 9.01
CA ARG A 295 -10.68 7.79 9.52
C ARG A 295 -10.06 6.65 8.70
N ALA A 296 -9.38 7.01 7.61
CA ALA A 296 -8.35 6.16 7.02
C ALA A 296 -7.27 5.90 8.08
N ALA A 297 -6.87 4.65 8.28
CA ALA A 297 -5.59 4.43 8.93
C ALA A 297 -4.48 4.99 8.02
N GLY A 298 -3.99 6.17 8.37
CA GLY A 298 -2.60 6.57 8.11
C GLY A 298 -2.28 7.27 6.80
N VAL A 299 -3.08 8.23 6.32
CA VAL A 299 -2.41 9.37 5.64
C VAL A 299 -1.80 10.20 6.76
N ILE A 300 -0.51 10.01 6.99
CA ILE A 300 0.25 10.88 7.88
C ILE A 300 0.26 12.26 7.23
N ASP A 301 -0.52 13.16 7.81
CA ASP A 301 -0.66 14.52 7.29
C ASP A 301 0.53 15.36 7.72
N CYS A 302 1.45 15.58 6.78
CA CYS A 302 2.52 16.54 6.94
C CYS A 302 2.17 17.82 6.19
N HIS A 303 2.21 18.94 6.91
CA HIS A 303 1.96 20.25 6.33
C HIS A 303 3.02 21.25 6.79
N ARG A 304 3.14 22.32 6.01
CA ARG A 304 3.91 23.51 6.37
C ARG A 304 3.25 24.15 7.58
N ASP A 305 4.04 24.41 8.62
CA ASP A 305 3.57 24.87 9.92
C ASP A 305 4.36 26.12 10.36
N GLY A 306 3.97 26.71 11.48
CA GLY A 306 4.78 27.70 12.18
C GLY A 306 6.04 27.09 12.80
N GLN A 307 6.95 27.96 13.23
CA GLN A 307 8.16 27.57 13.94
C GLN A 307 7.85 26.89 15.28
N VAL A 308 8.49 25.75 15.56
CA VAL A 308 8.24 24.91 16.75
C VAL A 308 9.51 24.53 17.52
N PRO A 309 10.32 25.50 18.00
CA PRO A 309 11.60 25.23 18.66
C PRO A 309 11.47 24.39 19.95
N ASP A 310 10.38 24.57 20.71
CA ASP A 310 10.11 23.78 21.93
C ASP A 310 9.84 22.30 21.60
N ASP A 311 9.12 22.03 20.51
CA ASP A 311 8.88 20.67 20.04
C ASP A 311 10.16 20.03 19.50
N VAL A 312 11.00 20.78 18.78
CA VAL A 312 12.31 20.30 18.33
C VAL A 312 13.18 19.91 19.53
N THR A 313 13.27 20.78 20.54
CA THR A 313 13.99 20.48 21.80
C THR A 313 13.52 19.15 22.39
N ARG A 314 12.20 18.97 22.51
CA ARG A 314 11.59 17.76 23.05
C ARG A 314 11.86 16.53 22.20
N LEU A 315 11.78 16.64 20.87
CA LEU A 315 11.98 15.52 19.95
C LEU A 315 13.43 15.05 19.93
N LEU A 316 14.40 15.98 19.90
CA LEU A 316 15.83 15.64 19.95
C LEU A 316 16.17 14.85 21.23
N ALA A 317 15.55 15.20 22.36
CA ALA A 317 15.73 14.45 23.62
C ALA A 317 15.23 13.00 23.56
N THR A 318 14.38 12.63 22.59
CA THR A 318 13.90 11.24 22.42
C THR A 318 14.89 10.35 21.65
N VAL A 319 15.83 10.96 20.92
CA VAL A 319 16.78 10.29 20.00
C VAL A 319 18.24 10.67 20.30
N PRO A 320 18.71 10.53 21.55
CA PRO A 320 20.06 10.94 21.95
C PRO A 320 21.18 10.17 21.22
N GLU A 321 20.88 9.01 20.63
CA GLU A 321 21.84 8.24 19.84
C GLU A 321 22.18 8.88 18.48
N TRP A 322 21.36 9.80 17.97
CA TRP A 322 21.67 10.63 16.80
C TRP A 322 22.13 12.04 17.19
N PHE A 323 21.59 12.57 18.29
CA PHE A 323 21.69 13.96 18.70
C PHE A 323 22.31 14.08 20.10
N GLY A 324 23.45 13.41 20.31
CA GLY A 324 24.11 13.30 21.62
C GLY A 324 24.97 14.50 22.03
N ILE A 325 25.11 15.51 21.16
CA ILE A 325 25.96 16.69 21.40
C ILE A 325 25.04 17.89 21.73
N PRO A 326 24.98 18.33 23.01
CA PRO A 326 24.07 19.39 23.43
C PRO A 326 24.26 20.72 22.68
N GLU A 327 25.50 21.07 22.37
CA GLU A 327 25.86 22.29 21.64
C GLU A 327 25.29 22.27 20.21
N ALA A 328 25.39 21.14 19.50
CA ALA A 328 24.80 20.96 18.17
C ALA A 328 23.26 20.98 18.21
N ASN A 329 22.66 20.43 19.28
CA ASN A 329 21.21 20.48 19.46
C ASN A 329 20.70 21.92 19.64
N ALA A 330 21.46 22.77 20.32
CA ALA A 330 21.09 24.18 20.49
C ALA A 330 21.03 24.93 19.14
N GLU A 331 21.90 24.58 18.19
CA GLU A 331 21.86 25.14 16.83
C GLU A 331 20.59 24.71 16.08
N TYR A 332 20.20 23.43 16.15
CA TYR A 332 18.95 22.95 15.56
C TYR A 332 17.70 23.60 16.17
N VAL A 333 17.70 23.83 17.49
CA VAL A 333 16.59 24.53 18.17
C VAL A 333 16.54 26.00 17.76
N ALA A 334 17.69 26.67 17.62
CA ALA A 334 17.74 28.04 17.12
C ALA A 334 17.28 28.14 15.66
N ALA A 335 17.66 27.17 14.81
CA ALA A 335 17.19 27.06 13.43
C ALA A 335 15.67 26.85 13.36
N ALA A 336 15.11 26.02 14.24
CA ALA A 336 13.67 25.78 14.33
C ALA A 336 12.85 27.03 14.68
N ALA A 337 13.49 28.07 15.22
CA ALA A 337 12.84 29.36 15.52
C ALA A 337 12.78 30.30 14.30
N THR A 338 13.45 30.00 13.19
CA THR A 338 13.52 30.90 12.02
C THR A 338 13.27 30.21 10.68
N MET A 339 13.65 28.94 10.52
CA MET A 339 13.57 28.22 9.25
C MET A 339 12.13 27.82 8.86
N GLU A 340 11.96 27.51 7.57
CA GLU A 340 10.76 26.86 7.05
C GLU A 340 10.55 25.53 7.78
N THR A 341 9.37 25.36 8.37
CA THR A 341 9.07 24.22 9.25
C THR A 341 7.91 23.41 8.70
N TRP A 342 8.11 22.09 8.64
CA TRP A 342 7.11 21.10 8.29
C TRP A 342 6.90 20.17 9.47
N THR A 343 5.65 19.93 9.86
CA THR A 343 5.34 19.10 11.02
C THR A 343 4.40 17.96 10.67
N VAL A 344 4.48 16.91 11.48
CA VAL A 344 3.43 15.89 11.59
C VAL A 344 2.94 15.94 13.03
N ARG A 345 1.61 15.96 13.20
CA ARG A 345 0.95 15.96 14.51
C ARG A 345 0.18 14.66 14.72
N ASP A 346 0.12 14.20 15.96
CA ASP A 346 -0.74 13.07 16.34
C ASP A 346 -2.19 13.50 16.56
N ASP A 347 -3.06 12.54 16.87
CA ASP A 347 -4.49 12.76 17.14
C ASP A 347 -4.77 13.76 18.27
N THR A 348 -3.79 14.04 19.13
CA THR A 348 -3.90 15.01 20.22
C THR A 348 -3.42 16.42 19.81
N GLY A 349 -2.96 16.59 18.58
CA GLY A 349 -2.39 17.82 18.05
C GLY A 349 -0.90 18.02 18.41
N ARG A 350 -0.28 17.04 19.07
CA ARG A 350 1.12 17.12 19.49
C ARG A 350 2.05 16.83 18.31
N VAL A 351 3.11 17.62 18.15
CA VAL A 351 4.11 17.40 17.09
C VAL A 351 4.87 16.10 17.35
N VAL A 352 4.86 15.19 16.39
CA VAL A 352 5.55 13.88 16.47
C VAL A 352 6.64 13.72 15.40
N GLY A 353 6.74 14.66 14.47
CA GLY A 353 7.86 14.76 13.53
C GLY A 353 8.03 16.20 13.06
N VAL A 354 9.28 16.60 12.82
CA VAL A 354 9.65 17.92 12.29
C VAL A 354 10.66 17.75 11.16
N THR A 355 10.48 18.50 10.08
CA THR A 355 11.51 18.76 9.09
C THR A 355 11.73 20.26 8.93
N LEU A 356 12.99 20.69 9.06
CA LEU A 356 13.41 22.07 8.80
C LEU A 356 14.03 22.13 7.40
N VAL A 357 13.61 23.12 6.62
CA VAL A 357 14.09 23.33 5.25
C VAL A 357 14.77 24.68 5.16
N ASP A 358 15.96 24.70 4.55
CA ASP A 358 16.67 25.91 4.19
C ASP A 358 16.72 26.05 2.66
N ARG A 359 16.60 27.28 2.14
CA ARG A 359 16.54 27.55 0.70
C ARG A 359 17.71 28.45 0.30
N HIS A 360 18.86 27.83 0.07
CA HIS A 360 20.09 28.52 -0.35
C HIS A 360 19.93 29.31 -1.64
N PHE A 361 19.21 28.75 -2.60
CA PHE A 361 18.96 29.35 -3.91
C PHE A 361 17.53 29.05 -4.38
N PRO A 362 16.99 29.80 -5.35
CA PRO A 362 15.65 29.53 -5.89
C PRO A 362 15.45 28.11 -6.43
N HIS A 363 16.53 27.43 -6.84
CA HIS A 363 16.50 26.10 -7.44
C HIS A 363 17.12 25.00 -6.56
N VAL A 364 17.54 25.32 -5.33
CA VAL A 364 18.15 24.35 -4.39
C VAL A 364 17.54 24.53 -3.00
N ALA A 365 17.08 23.42 -2.41
CA ALA A 365 16.63 23.40 -1.02
C ALA A 365 17.39 22.32 -0.22
N GLU A 366 17.77 22.65 1.00
CA GLU A 366 18.39 21.75 1.95
C GLU A 366 17.36 21.25 2.96
N ILE A 367 17.34 19.95 3.21
CA ILE A 367 16.73 19.36 4.39
C ILE A 367 17.73 19.51 5.54
N HIS A 368 17.56 20.59 6.31
CA HIS A 368 18.51 20.98 7.35
C HIS A 368 18.43 20.05 8.58
N LEU A 369 17.21 19.65 8.95
CA LEU A 369 16.95 18.72 10.04
C LEU A 369 15.72 17.89 9.71
N THR A 370 15.77 16.60 9.97
CA THR A 370 14.57 15.77 10.11
C THR A 370 14.66 14.98 11.40
N VAL A 371 13.64 15.11 12.25
CA VAL A 371 13.54 14.34 13.50
C VAL A 371 12.13 13.81 13.68
N VAL A 372 12.03 12.56 14.12
CA VAL A 372 10.77 11.89 14.46
C VAL A 372 10.86 11.45 15.92
N ASP A 373 9.73 11.51 16.63
CA ASP A 373 9.67 10.99 17.99
C ASP A 373 10.07 9.50 18.00
N ARG A 374 10.96 9.11 18.92
CA ARG A 374 11.49 7.73 19.00
C ARG A 374 10.41 6.67 19.04
N SER A 375 9.31 6.94 19.74
CA SER A 375 8.17 6.02 19.89
C SER A 375 7.39 5.81 18.59
N ARG A 376 7.62 6.68 17.59
CA ARG A 376 6.95 6.68 16.29
C ARG A 376 7.89 6.32 15.13
N HIS A 377 9.12 5.88 15.40
CA HIS A 377 10.00 5.38 14.35
C HIS A 377 9.39 4.18 13.63
N GLY A 378 9.65 4.06 12.32
CA GLY A 378 9.12 2.95 11.50
C GLY A 378 7.62 3.06 11.14
N THR A 379 6.92 4.10 11.58
CA THR A 379 5.48 4.29 11.29
C THR A 379 5.19 5.02 9.98
N GLY A 380 6.23 5.50 9.27
CA GLY A 380 6.08 6.25 8.01
C GLY A 380 6.09 7.78 8.14
N ILE A 381 6.28 8.34 9.35
CA ILE A 381 6.30 9.80 9.56
C ILE A 381 7.42 10.48 8.76
N GLY A 382 8.64 9.94 8.79
CA GLY A 382 9.75 10.47 7.98
C GLY A 382 9.44 10.45 6.47
N THR A 383 8.81 9.37 5.99
CA THR A 383 8.35 9.24 4.60
C THR A 383 7.34 10.32 4.23
N ALA A 384 6.37 10.60 5.10
CA ALA A 384 5.35 11.60 4.86
C ALA A 384 5.94 13.01 4.80
N MET A 385 6.84 13.35 5.73
CA MET A 385 7.53 14.65 5.72
C MET A 385 8.35 14.84 4.46
N LEU A 386 9.15 13.84 4.06
CA LEU A 386 9.98 13.95 2.88
C LEU A 386 9.16 14.09 1.58
N ARG A 387 8.05 13.33 1.46
CA ARG A 387 7.13 13.48 0.32
C ARG A 387 6.47 14.85 0.27
N ALA A 388 6.09 15.40 1.42
CA ALA A 388 5.49 16.73 1.49
C ALA A 388 6.48 17.82 1.05
N VAL A 389 7.71 17.78 1.57
CA VAL A 389 8.79 18.69 1.17
C VAL A 389 9.14 18.54 -0.31
N GLU A 390 9.25 17.33 -0.84
CA GLU A 390 9.50 17.09 -2.27
C GLU A 390 8.39 17.66 -3.15
N SER A 391 7.13 17.46 -2.77
CA SER A 391 5.98 17.97 -3.52
C SER A 391 6.00 19.50 -3.59
N ASP A 392 6.28 20.16 -2.48
CA ASP A 392 6.40 21.62 -2.41
C ASP A 392 7.62 22.14 -3.17
N ALA A 393 8.77 21.48 -3.03
CA ALA A 393 10.00 21.81 -3.75
C ALA A 393 9.77 21.81 -5.27
N ARG A 394 9.11 20.77 -5.81
CA ARG A 394 8.72 20.70 -7.23
C ARG A 394 7.78 21.84 -7.62
N ALA A 395 6.76 22.09 -6.82
CA ALA A 395 5.78 23.15 -7.08
C ALA A 395 6.41 24.55 -7.06
N THR A 396 7.48 24.74 -6.30
CA THR A 396 8.21 26.02 -6.16
C THR A 396 9.42 26.15 -7.09
N GLY A 397 9.65 25.17 -7.99
CA GLY A 397 10.68 25.24 -9.02
C GLY A 397 12.07 24.80 -8.57
N VAL A 398 12.19 24.19 -7.38
CA VAL A 398 13.44 23.57 -6.89
C VAL A 398 13.81 22.41 -7.81
N ARG A 399 15.10 22.33 -8.17
CA ARG A 399 15.67 21.29 -9.05
C ARG A 399 16.58 20.32 -8.31
N LEU A 400 17.05 20.68 -7.12
CA LEU A 400 17.95 19.87 -6.34
C LEU A 400 17.58 19.95 -4.86
N LEU A 401 17.42 18.78 -4.23
CA LEU A 401 17.41 18.66 -2.78
C LEU A 401 18.78 18.24 -2.29
N GLU A 402 19.19 18.81 -1.16
CA GLU A 402 20.40 18.45 -0.44
C GLU A 402 20.05 18.00 0.97
N VAL A 403 20.80 17.04 1.52
CA VAL A 403 20.81 16.73 2.95
C VAL A 403 22.23 16.42 3.41
N LYS A 404 22.56 16.85 4.63
CA LYS A 404 23.83 16.55 5.29
C LYS A 404 23.62 15.47 6.35
N THR A 405 24.52 14.49 6.41
CA THR A 405 24.46 13.39 7.39
C THR A 405 25.86 12.88 7.73
N LEU A 406 26.02 12.09 8.79
CA LEU A 406 27.33 11.52 9.12
C LEU A 406 27.75 10.52 8.03
N GLY A 407 29.00 10.66 7.57
CA GLY A 407 29.61 9.88 6.51
C GLY A 407 29.86 8.42 6.88
N ALA A 408 30.15 7.61 5.86
CA ALA A 408 30.37 6.18 6.06
C ALA A 408 31.76 5.86 6.63
N SER A 409 32.71 6.79 6.52
CA SER A 409 34.05 6.65 7.11
C SER A 409 34.02 6.66 8.65
N HIS A 410 32.93 7.14 9.26
CA HIS A 410 32.65 6.97 10.68
C HIS A 410 31.52 5.94 10.86
N SER A 411 31.86 4.76 11.37
CA SER A 411 30.89 3.67 11.55
C SER A 411 29.93 3.98 12.69
N ASP A 412 28.70 4.34 12.34
CA ASP A 412 27.60 4.52 13.28
C ASP A 412 26.31 3.85 12.75
N ALA A 413 25.69 3.00 13.57
CA ALA A 413 24.51 2.23 13.18
C ALA A 413 23.24 3.09 13.02
N GLY A 414 23.13 4.19 13.80
CA GLY A 414 22.06 5.16 13.66
C GLY A 414 22.15 5.88 12.31
N TYR A 415 23.32 6.43 11.99
CA TYR A 415 23.54 7.15 10.74
C TYR A 415 23.60 6.24 9.51
N ALA A 416 23.96 4.96 9.66
CA ALA A 416 23.77 3.97 8.60
C ALA A 416 22.29 3.83 8.18
N ARG A 417 21.35 3.86 9.15
CA ARG A 417 19.91 3.89 8.87
C ARG A 417 19.48 5.20 8.23
N THR A 418 20.01 6.34 8.66
CA THR A 418 19.75 7.65 8.04
C THR A 418 20.17 7.68 6.58
N ARG A 419 21.38 7.21 6.26
CA ARG A 419 21.86 7.09 4.87
C ARG A 419 21.03 6.11 4.04
N HIS A 420 20.60 4.99 4.62
CA HIS A 420 19.70 4.06 3.94
C HIS A 420 18.34 4.68 3.64
N PHE A 421 17.76 5.41 4.60
CA PHE A 421 16.50 6.13 4.41
C PHE A 421 16.59 7.10 3.23
N TYR A 422 17.58 8.00 3.18
CA TYR A 422 17.70 8.95 2.06
C TYR A 422 17.99 8.27 0.72
N ARG A 423 18.82 7.21 0.67
CA ARG A 423 19.04 6.41 -0.55
C ARG A 423 17.75 5.79 -1.09
N LYS A 424 16.89 5.27 -0.21
CA LYS A 424 15.58 4.72 -0.60
C LYS A 424 14.69 5.78 -1.27
N PHE A 425 14.86 7.05 -0.93
CA PHE A 425 14.16 8.16 -1.57
C PHE A 425 14.88 8.71 -2.81
N GLY A 426 15.97 8.10 -3.26
CA GLY A 426 16.69 8.50 -4.46
C GLY A 426 17.73 9.59 -4.25
N PHE A 427 18.13 9.87 -3.00
CA PHE A 427 19.31 10.70 -2.74
C PHE A 427 20.58 9.90 -3.05
N LEU A 428 21.52 10.56 -3.72
CA LEU A 428 22.82 10.05 -4.10
C LEU A 428 23.89 10.70 -3.21
N PRO A 429 24.87 9.94 -2.68
CA PRO A 429 26.02 10.55 -2.00
C PRO A 429 26.82 11.38 -3.01
N LEU A 430 27.08 12.65 -2.68
CA LEU A 430 27.83 13.58 -3.52
C LEU A 430 29.29 13.67 -3.09
N GLU A 431 29.52 14.01 -1.82
CA GLU A 431 30.86 14.27 -1.27
C GLU A 431 30.86 14.08 0.25
N GLU A 432 31.96 13.58 0.80
CA GLU A 432 32.22 13.54 2.23
C GLU A 432 33.29 14.58 2.59
N THR A 433 33.00 15.47 3.54
CA THR A 433 33.80 16.66 3.89
C THR A 433 34.12 16.69 5.38
N ASP A 434 34.99 17.60 5.80
CA ASP A 434 35.35 17.90 7.19
C ASP A 434 34.51 19.05 7.79
N LEU A 435 33.33 19.35 7.19
CA LEU A 435 32.48 20.48 7.60
C LEU A 435 32.06 20.46 9.09
N TRP A 436 31.95 19.27 9.69
CA TRP A 436 31.62 19.11 11.12
C TRP A 436 32.86 18.79 11.99
N GLY A 437 34.06 19.02 11.45
CA GLY A 437 35.35 18.73 12.05
C GLY A 437 35.91 17.35 11.70
N ASP A 438 37.21 17.16 11.92
CA ASP A 438 37.98 15.97 11.51
C ASP A 438 37.42 14.63 12.04
N ALA A 439 36.70 14.66 13.15
CA ALA A 439 36.13 13.47 13.80
C ALA A 439 34.72 13.10 13.29
N SER A 440 34.06 14.00 12.55
CA SER A 440 32.66 13.92 12.13
C SER A 440 32.57 14.15 10.63
N PRO A 441 32.90 13.16 9.79
CA PRO A 441 32.83 13.32 8.35
C PRO A 441 31.40 13.67 7.93
N CYS A 442 31.22 14.82 7.28
CA CYS A 442 29.93 15.30 6.82
C CYS A 442 29.69 14.83 5.38
N LEU A 443 28.79 13.87 5.20
CA LEU A 443 28.34 13.41 3.91
C LEU A 443 27.20 14.29 3.40
N ILE A 444 27.44 14.92 2.26
CA ILE A 444 26.43 15.62 1.48
C ILE A 444 25.78 14.60 0.55
N MET A 445 24.45 14.49 0.61
CA MET A 445 23.66 13.71 -0.33
C MET A 445 22.72 14.62 -1.11
N VAL A 446 22.56 14.36 -2.40
CA VAL A 446 21.72 15.18 -3.29
C VAL A 446 20.70 14.35 -4.04
N LYS A 447 19.55 14.94 -4.32
CA LYS A 447 18.50 14.34 -5.15
C LYS A 447 18.05 15.35 -6.23
N PRO A 448 18.24 15.04 -7.52
CA PRO A 448 17.64 15.83 -8.58
C PRO A 448 16.11 15.69 -8.55
N LEU A 449 15.41 16.81 -8.77
CA LEU A 449 13.97 16.86 -8.93
C LEU A 449 13.62 17.25 -10.37
N ASP A 450 12.97 16.33 -11.08
CA ASP A 450 12.36 16.56 -12.40
C ASP A 450 11.31 17.70 -12.47
#